data_AF-A0AA35LAE5-F1
#
_entry.id   AF-A0AA35LAE5-F1
#
_cell.length_a   1.000
_cell.length_b   1.000
_cell.length_c   1.000
_cell.angle_alpha   90.00
_cell.angle_beta   90.00
_cell.angle_gamma   90.00
#
_symmetry.space_group_name_H-M   'P 1'
#
loop_
_entity.id
_entity.type
_entity.pdbx_description
1 polymer ?
#
loop_
_entity_poly.entity_id
_entity_poly.type
_entity_poly.pdbx_seq_one_letter_code
_entity_poly.pdbx_strand_id
1 'polypeptide(L)'
;MMIAEEENLKERLLKSIAVCRKELVILCKELQLAPFEEDEETTILQLEKDLRTRVEVMLKQKRERKQELKVLQERDREMCDLLCTAPYDIDSEAVPSLAELDHFRRHLAGLVTEKERRQKEFLDTKRQIILCMEELEHTPDTSFERDVVCEEEDAFCLSEDNIAALKDLLQQLESRRAQKEALCQELRSRIRVLWERLQVPAEEREAFAPYMVGAKAAIMDALKLEVDRLQELKFQNIRNVVEATRAELADYWDKCFYGDEQRRAFYPYYEDDFTEELLQQHEEEVSRLKQCYERHQELFESIHKWEKNWHLFQELERKATDPSRFTNRGGNLLKEEKLRAKLQKTLPKLEEELKGRVELWEQEQEQAFLVNGQRFMEYVAEQWQLHHMEKEKEKQERQLKKSRQIEEEMMYGSTPRTPNKRRGLGFITPSKVRKLNTTATPNSTIRSAFGGSLFHSPTPHPALSGGKGSRKLVVKSSNLQCSSPLPPQPVRTPSRMAPKSPRPGPMEHNKENVAQLNRTVLSGGCIPAAPAQSTCSINSVASTYSEFAVISLFSQRL
;
A
#
# COMPACT_ATOMS: atom_id res chain seq x y z
N MET A 1 101.75 -34.13 73.69
CA MET A 1 100.41 -34.41 73.15
C MET A 1 99.42 -33.47 73.80
N MET A 2 98.52 -33.89 74.71
CA MET A 2 97.34 -33.13 75.16
C MET A 2 97.46 -31.59 75.28
N ILE A 3 98.50 -31.02 75.90
CA ILE A 3 98.66 -29.54 75.97
C ILE A 3 98.68 -28.88 74.58
N ALA A 4 99.45 -29.43 73.64
CA ALA A 4 99.51 -28.91 72.27
C ALA A 4 98.24 -29.19 71.45
N GLU A 5 97.45 -30.20 71.84
CA GLU A 5 96.14 -30.48 71.23
C GLU A 5 95.08 -29.46 71.69
N GLU A 6 95.10 -29.10 72.98
CA GLU A 6 94.25 -28.05 73.58
C GLU A 6 94.64 -26.64 73.12
N GLU A 7 95.93 -26.32 73.03
CA GLU A 7 96.41 -25.04 72.46
C GLU A 7 95.99 -24.89 70.99
N ASN A 8 96.12 -25.97 70.21
CA ASN A 8 95.67 -26.02 68.83
C ASN A 8 94.13 -25.96 68.71
N LEU A 9 93.38 -26.55 69.65
CA LEU A 9 91.92 -26.41 69.72
C LEU A 9 91.51 -24.96 70.04
N LYS A 10 92.15 -24.32 71.01
CA LYS A 10 91.94 -22.91 71.36
C LYS A 10 92.24 -21.99 70.17
N GLU A 11 93.34 -22.21 69.45
CA GLU A 11 93.63 -21.50 68.22
C GLU A 11 92.55 -21.71 67.14
N ARG A 12 92.07 -22.94 66.95
CA ARG A 12 91.00 -23.24 65.99
C ARG A 12 89.69 -22.55 66.34
N LEU A 13 89.29 -22.54 67.62
CA LEU A 13 88.10 -21.82 68.08
C LEU A 13 88.23 -20.31 67.87
N LEU A 14 89.36 -19.70 68.23
CA LEU A 14 89.61 -18.26 68.01
C LEU A 14 89.64 -17.90 66.53
N LYS A 15 90.17 -18.79 65.66
CA LYS A 15 90.11 -18.63 64.20
C LYS A 15 88.69 -18.76 63.67
N SER A 16 87.89 -19.71 64.18
CA SER A 16 86.46 -19.87 63.84
C SER A 16 85.67 -18.61 64.20
N ILE A 17 85.77 -18.14 65.46
CA ILE A 17 85.16 -16.90 65.94
C ILE A 17 85.54 -15.70 65.06
N ALA A 18 86.82 -15.56 64.68
CA ALA A 18 87.29 -14.48 63.82
C ALA A 18 86.78 -14.55 62.35
N VAL A 19 86.37 -15.73 61.88
CA VAL A 19 85.68 -15.91 60.59
C VAL A 19 84.19 -15.61 60.75
N CYS A 20 83.51 -16.26 61.70
CA CYS A 20 82.08 -16.08 61.93
C CYS A 20 81.71 -14.62 62.25
N ARG A 21 82.53 -13.87 63.01
CA ARG A 21 82.34 -12.42 63.23
C ARG A 21 82.36 -11.63 61.92
N LYS A 22 83.29 -11.91 61.01
CA LYS A 22 83.38 -11.22 59.71
C LYS A 22 82.20 -11.56 58.81
N GLU A 23 81.83 -12.84 58.76
CA GLU A 23 80.71 -13.33 57.98
C GLU A 23 79.37 -12.77 58.50
N LEU A 24 79.17 -12.73 59.82
CA LEU A 24 78.00 -12.12 60.45
C LEU A 24 77.91 -10.62 60.14
N VAL A 25 79.02 -9.86 60.20
CA VAL A 25 79.04 -8.43 59.82
C VAL A 25 78.70 -8.21 58.34
N ILE A 26 79.02 -9.16 57.45
CA ILE A 26 78.58 -9.13 56.04
C ILE A 26 77.08 -9.45 55.97
N LEU A 27 76.63 -10.55 56.58
CA LEU A 27 75.24 -11.00 56.52
C LEU A 27 74.26 -10.01 57.15
N CYS A 28 74.59 -9.34 58.25
CA CYS A 28 73.75 -8.28 58.81
C CYS A 28 73.62 -7.07 57.88
N LYS A 29 74.68 -6.71 57.14
CA LYS A 29 74.62 -5.65 56.12
C LYS A 29 73.74 -6.06 54.94
N GLU A 30 73.92 -7.27 54.42
CA GLU A 30 73.13 -7.81 53.30
C GLU A 30 71.65 -7.98 53.66
N LEU A 31 71.33 -8.46 54.88
CA LEU A 31 69.96 -8.66 55.34
C LEU A 31 69.29 -7.39 55.88
N GLN A 32 70.04 -6.29 55.97
CA GLN A 32 69.63 -5.01 56.56
C GLN A 32 69.19 -5.14 58.04
N LEU A 33 69.97 -5.88 58.82
CA LEU A 33 69.72 -6.18 60.23
C LEU A 33 70.74 -5.49 61.15
N ALA A 34 70.35 -5.27 62.40
CA ALA A 34 71.25 -4.74 63.42
C ALA A 34 72.51 -5.60 63.59
N PRO A 35 73.68 -5.01 63.93
CA PRO A 35 74.84 -5.76 64.37
C PRO A 35 74.52 -6.70 65.53
N PHE A 36 75.26 -7.80 65.64
CA PHE A 36 75.18 -8.67 66.81
C PHE A 36 76.03 -8.08 67.94
N GLU A 37 75.41 -7.90 69.10
CA GLU A 37 76.07 -7.59 70.37
C GLU A 37 76.49 -8.92 71.02
N GLU A 38 77.69 -8.97 71.61
CA GLU A 38 78.27 -10.20 72.16
C GLU A 38 78.18 -10.18 73.70
N ASP A 39 77.63 -11.23 74.30
CA ASP A 39 77.53 -11.37 75.76
C ASP A 39 78.93 -11.56 76.39
N GLU A 40 79.41 -10.56 77.12
CA GLU A 40 80.77 -10.51 77.69
C GLU A 40 81.09 -11.65 78.68
N GLU A 41 80.06 -12.30 79.24
CA GLU A 41 80.19 -13.41 80.21
C GLU A 41 80.34 -14.81 79.55
N THR A 42 80.38 -14.90 78.22
CA THR A 42 80.37 -16.19 77.50
C THR A 42 81.74 -16.89 77.42
N THR A 43 81.74 -18.23 77.53
CA THR A 43 82.96 -19.03 77.31
C THR A 43 83.30 -19.13 75.82
N ILE A 44 84.59 -19.20 75.47
CA ILE A 44 85.08 -19.26 74.08
C ILE A 44 84.38 -20.35 73.25
N LEU A 45 84.11 -21.53 73.85
CA LEU A 45 83.43 -22.64 73.16
C LEU A 45 81.95 -22.35 72.89
N GLN A 46 81.26 -21.69 73.82
CA GLN A 46 79.85 -21.33 73.65
C GLN A 46 79.71 -20.15 72.68
N LEU A 47 80.60 -19.16 72.75
CA LEU A 47 80.67 -18.04 71.80
C LEU A 47 80.90 -18.50 70.35
N GLU A 48 81.79 -19.47 70.12
CA GLU A 48 81.98 -20.07 68.78
C GLU A 48 80.68 -20.69 68.26
N LYS A 49 80.04 -21.50 69.10
CA LYS A 49 78.81 -22.21 68.75
C LYS A 49 77.66 -21.26 68.47
N ASP A 50 77.51 -20.19 69.25
CA ASP A 50 76.40 -19.25 69.11
C ASP A 50 76.61 -18.33 67.90
N LEU A 51 77.83 -17.84 67.66
CA LEU A 51 78.19 -17.12 66.43
C LEU A 51 77.97 -17.98 65.18
N ARG A 52 78.40 -19.24 65.20
CA ARG A 52 78.20 -20.18 64.08
C ARG A 52 76.73 -20.51 63.85
N THR A 53 75.97 -20.78 64.90
CA THR A 53 74.51 -21.00 64.82
C THR A 53 73.80 -19.75 64.27
N ARG A 54 74.24 -18.54 64.66
CA ARG A 54 73.70 -17.27 64.15
C ARG A 54 74.03 -17.07 62.68
N VAL A 55 75.24 -17.39 62.23
CA VAL A 55 75.63 -17.39 60.81
C VAL A 55 74.78 -18.39 60.00
N GLU A 56 74.59 -19.62 60.49
CA GLU A 56 73.73 -20.63 59.84
C GLU A 56 72.28 -20.14 59.67
N VAL A 57 71.71 -19.48 60.69
CA VAL A 57 70.38 -18.86 60.64
C VAL A 57 70.33 -17.69 59.64
N MET A 58 71.34 -16.83 59.60
CA MET A 58 71.39 -15.71 58.65
C MET A 58 71.58 -16.19 57.20
N LEU A 59 72.42 -17.20 56.96
CA LEU A 59 72.56 -17.86 55.67
C LEU A 59 71.26 -18.56 55.24
N LYS A 60 70.46 -19.07 56.19
CA LYS A 60 69.11 -19.58 55.91
C LYS A 60 68.19 -18.44 55.48
N GLN A 61 68.08 -17.35 56.25
CA GLN A 61 67.25 -16.18 55.88
C GLN A 61 67.63 -15.56 54.53
N LYS A 62 68.93 -15.45 54.23
CA LYS A 62 69.45 -14.96 52.94
C LYS A 62 68.98 -15.84 51.77
N ARG A 63 69.02 -17.17 51.94
CA ARG A 63 68.51 -18.12 50.94
C ARG A 63 67.00 -18.05 50.80
N GLU A 64 66.26 -17.94 51.90
CA GLU A 64 64.80 -17.84 51.90
C GLU A 64 64.33 -16.56 51.18
N ARG A 65 64.88 -15.39 51.51
CA ARG A 65 64.54 -14.12 50.82
C ARG A 65 64.88 -14.14 49.33
N LYS A 66 66.05 -14.66 48.94
CA LYS A 66 66.42 -14.79 47.51
C LYS A 66 65.60 -15.84 46.76
N GLN A 67 65.16 -16.91 47.42
CA GLN A 67 64.27 -17.91 46.80
C GLN A 67 62.85 -17.37 46.64
N GLU A 68 62.33 -16.63 47.63
CA GLU A 68 61.05 -15.94 47.50
C GLU A 68 61.08 -14.91 46.36
N LEU A 69 62.13 -14.08 46.29
CA LEU A 69 62.28 -13.09 45.21
C LEU A 69 62.15 -13.72 43.82
N LYS A 70 62.78 -14.88 43.58
CA LYS A 70 62.66 -15.61 42.31
C LYS A 70 61.22 -16.04 42.03
N VAL A 71 60.54 -16.62 43.01
CA VAL A 71 59.15 -17.08 42.89
C VAL A 71 58.16 -15.91 42.69
N LEU A 72 58.48 -14.72 43.20
CA LEU A 72 57.75 -13.49 42.92
C LEU A 72 58.03 -13.00 41.48
N GLN A 73 59.29 -12.94 41.05
CA GLN A 73 59.69 -12.54 39.69
C GLN A 73 59.20 -13.49 38.58
N GLU A 74 59.11 -14.79 38.86
CA GLU A 74 58.55 -15.79 37.94
C GLU A 74 57.06 -15.51 37.70
N ARG A 75 56.29 -15.32 38.77
CA ARG A 75 54.86 -14.92 38.69
C ARG A 75 54.64 -13.54 38.09
N ASP A 76 55.55 -12.60 38.36
CA ASP A 76 55.47 -11.25 37.82
C ASP A 76 55.53 -11.27 36.29
N ARG A 77 56.48 -12.01 35.72
CA ARG A 77 56.58 -12.22 34.27
C ARG A 77 55.34 -12.90 33.70
N GLU A 78 54.87 -13.99 34.29
CA GLU A 78 53.65 -14.69 33.87
C GLU A 78 52.42 -13.75 33.80
N MET A 79 52.29 -12.83 34.76
CA MET A 79 51.20 -11.86 34.82
C MET A 79 51.42 -10.67 33.86
N CYS A 80 52.65 -10.20 33.72
CA CYS A 80 53.04 -9.11 32.83
C CYS A 80 52.93 -9.49 31.35
N ASP A 81 53.29 -10.72 30.98
CA ASP A 81 53.14 -11.24 29.61
C ASP A 81 51.65 -11.26 29.22
N LEU A 82 50.78 -11.74 30.11
CA LEU A 82 49.32 -11.83 29.89
C LEU A 82 48.59 -10.47 29.87
N LEU A 83 49.02 -9.53 30.73
CA LEU A 83 48.45 -8.17 30.81
C LEU A 83 49.12 -7.16 29.87
N CYS A 84 50.21 -7.58 29.22
CA CYS A 84 51.14 -6.76 28.44
C CYS A 84 51.68 -5.53 29.22
N THR A 85 52.02 -5.71 30.49
CA THR A 85 52.60 -4.67 31.36
C THR A 85 54.11 -4.85 31.55
N ALA A 86 54.79 -3.81 32.02
CA ALA A 86 56.22 -3.89 32.35
C ALA A 86 56.43 -4.59 33.71
N PRO A 87 57.37 -5.56 33.83
CA PRO A 87 57.72 -6.21 35.10
C PRO A 87 58.22 -5.24 36.18
N TYR A 88 58.10 -5.66 37.44
CA TYR A 88 58.52 -4.90 38.61
C TYR A 88 60.05 -4.83 38.72
N ASP A 89 60.59 -3.61 38.70
CA ASP A 89 62.04 -3.37 38.77
C ASP A 89 62.58 -3.60 40.19
N ILE A 90 63.45 -4.61 40.34
CA ILE A 90 64.15 -4.96 41.58
C ILE A 90 65.46 -5.70 41.27
N ASP A 91 66.54 -5.32 41.96
CA ASP A 91 67.85 -5.95 41.80
C ASP A 91 67.79 -7.44 42.17
N SER A 92 68.06 -8.29 41.18
CA SER A 92 68.02 -9.75 41.29
C SER A 92 69.26 -10.34 41.98
N GLU A 93 70.38 -9.60 41.96
CA GLU A 93 71.65 -10.00 42.57
C GLU A 93 71.77 -9.52 44.03
N ALA A 94 71.02 -8.50 44.43
CA ALA A 94 70.86 -8.09 45.83
C ALA A 94 70.16 -9.14 46.71
N VAL A 95 70.21 -8.94 48.03
CA VAL A 95 69.34 -9.61 49.00
C VAL A 95 68.25 -8.61 49.38
N PRO A 96 66.95 -8.89 49.12
CA PRO A 96 65.92 -7.88 49.32
C PRO A 96 65.63 -7.67 50.81
N SER A 97 65.17 -6.47 51.15
CA SER A 97 64.56 -6.20 52.46
C SER A 97 63.18 -6.87 52.57
N LEU A 98 62.69 -7.02 53.81
CA LEU A 98 61.32 -7.48 54.03
C LEU A 98 60.29 -6.47 53.47
N ALA A 99 60.62 -5.18 53.49
CA ALA A 99 59.76 -4.13 52.96
C ALA A 99 59.66 -4.17 51.43
N GLU A 100 60.75 -4.48 50.72
CA GLU A 100 60.72 -4.71 49.26
C GLU A 100 59.85 -5.92 48.91
N LEU A 101 60.05 -7.06 49.61
CA LEU A 101 59.22 -8.26 49.43
C LEU A 101 57.73 -7.95 49.70
N ASP A 102 57.40 -7.20 50.75
CA ASP A 102 56.02 -6.80 51.02
C ASP A 102 55.42 -5.83 49.98
N HIS A 103 56.23 -4.99 49.33
CA HIS A 103 55.76 -4.17 48.20
C HIS A 103 55.54 -5.02 46.95
N PHE A 104 56.42 -5.97 46.66
CA PHE A 104 56.29 -6.88 45.52
C PHE A 104 55.06 -7.81 45.70
N ARG A 105 54.86 -8.39 46.88
CA ARG A 105 53.63 -9.14 47.24
C ARG A 105 52.35 -8.31 46.99
N ARG A 106 52.37 -7.01 47.33
CA ARG A 106 51.26 -6.08 47.08
C ARG A 106 51.10 -5.71 45.60
N HIS A 107 52.19 -5.61 44.84
CA HIS A 107 52.14 -5.40 43.39
C HIS A 107 51.49 -6.58 42.67
N LEU A 108 51.94 -7.81 42.94
CA LEU A 108 51.35 -9.04 42.38
C LEU A 108 49.87 -9.19 42.74
N ALA A 109 49.48 -8.87 43.99
CA ALA A 109 48.07 -8.87 44.37
C ALA A 109 47.25 -7.86 43.53
N GLY A 110 47.82 -6.69 43.22
CA GLY A 110 47.25 -5.72 42.28
C GLY A 110 47.07 -6.30 40.87
N LEU A 111 48.12 -6.89 40.29
CA LEU A 111 48.07 -7.54 38.97
C LEU A 111 47.02 -8.66 38.91
N VAL A 112 46.87 -9.46 39.97
CA VAL A 112 45.83 -10.49 40.06
C VAL A 112 44.43 -9.87 40.03
N THR A 113 44.16 -8.84 40.83
CA THR A 113 42.85 -8.16 40.80
C THR A 113 42.56 -7.47 39.46
N GLU A 114 43.59 -6.94 38.78
CA GLU A 114 43.44 -6.34 37.46
C GLU A 114 43.21 -7.39 36.36
N LYS A 115 43.86 -8.58 36.45
CA LYS A 115 43.54 -9.74 35.60
C LYS A 115 42.07 -10.14 35.78
N GLU A 116 41.62 -10.36 37.01
CA GLU A 116 40.23 -10.74 37.30
C GLU A 116 39.24 -9.70 36.74
N ARG A 117 39.57 -8.41 36.86
CA ARG A 117 38.78 -7.31 36.30
C ARG A 117 38.72 -7.34 34.77
N ARG A 118 39.86 -7.46 34.08
CA ARG A 118 39.94 -7.53 32.61
C ARG A 118 39.33 -8.79 32.04
N GLN A 119 39.55 -9.95 32.67
CA GLN A 119 38.98 -11.21 32.25
C GLN A 119 37.45 -11.18 32.35
N LYS A 120 36.88 -10.63 33.44
CA LYS A 120 35.43 -10.42 33.52
C LYS A 120 34.93 -9.47 32.43
N GLU A 121 35.60 -8.34 32.23
CA GLU A 121 35.25 -7.34 31.20
C GLU A 121 35.27 -7.96 29.79
N PHE A 122 36.28 -8.78 29.47
CA PHE A 122 36.35 -9.56 28.25
C PHE A 122 35.17 -10.53 28.11
N LEU A 123 34.88 -11.36 29.13
CA LEU A 123 33.82 -12.36 29.06
C LEU A 123 32.42 -11.77 28.93
N ASP A 124 32.12 -10.71 29.68
CA ASP A 124 30.82 -10.03 29.58
C ASP A 124 30.65 -9.32 28.22
N THR A 125 31.73 -8.78 27.64
CA THR A 125 31.72 -8.17 26.30
C THR A 125 31.67 -9.22 25.17
N LYS A 126 32.41 -10.34 25.28
CA LYS A 126 32.38 -11.48 24.33
C LYS A 126 30.96 -12.04 24.18
N ARG A 127 30.22 -12.17 25.28
CA ARG A 127 28.78 -12.55 25.27
C ARG A 127 27.91 -11.56 24.51
N GLN A 128 28.11 -10.26 24.71
CA GLN A 128 27.36 -9.20 24.02
C GLN A 128 27.68 -9.14 22.52
N ILE A 129 28.95 -9.33 22.15
CA ILE A 129 29.41 -9.43 20.75
C ILE A 129 28.73 -10.62 20.05
N ILE A 130 28.77 -11.82 20.65
CA ILE A 130 28.14 -13.03 20.11
C ILE A 130 26.64 -12.80 19.86
N LEU A 131 25.90 -12.30 20.84
CA LEU A 131 24.46 -12.01 20.70
C LEU A 131 24.19 -10.96 19.60
N CYS A 132 25.03 -9.93 19.48
CA CYS A 132 24.88 -8.94 18.41
C CYS A 132 25.19 -9.54 17.02
N MET A 133 26.16 -10.46 16.90
CA MET A 133 26.49 -11.15 15.66
C MET A 133 25.38 -12.14 15.24
N GLU A 134 24.79 -12.88 16.19
CA GLU A 134 23.64 -13.77 15.97
C GLU A 134 22.36 -13.01 15.52
N GLU A 135 22.09 -11.85 16.10
CA GLU A 135 21.00 -10.97 15.68
C GLU A 135 21.25 -10.29 14.33
N LEU A 136 22.51 -9.90 14.06
CA LEU A 136 22.91 -9.31 12.78
C LEU A 136 23.03 -10.33 11.64
N GLU A 137 23.10 -11.62 11.96
CA GLU A 137 23.37 -12.71 11.01
C GLU A 137 24.76 -12.53 10.36
N HIS A 138 25.74 -12.14 11.18
CA HIS A 138 27.12 -11.78 10.80
C HIS A 138 28.13 -12.83 11.27
N THR A 139 29.12 -13.18 10.43
CA THR A 139 30.17 -14.16 10.74
C THR A 139 31.48 -13.51 11.20
N PRO A 140 32.35 -14.19 11.97
CA PRO A 140 33.66 -13.66 12.35
C PRO A 140 34.63 -13.48 11.16
N ASP A 141 34.57 -12.31 10.52
CA ASP A 141 35.23 -12.06 9.24
C ASP A 141 36.66 -11.52 9.40
N THR A 142 36.92 -10.67 10.39
CA THR A 142 38.30 -10.23 10.72
C THR A 142 39.05 -11.26 11.57
N SER A 143 40.38 -11.16 11.62
CA SER A 143 41.20 -11.98 12.52
C SER A 143 40.87 -11.73 14.00
N PHE A 144 40.59 -10.48 14.37
CA PHE A 144 40.22 -10.10 15.73
C PHE A 144 38.81 -10.60 16.10
N GLU A 145 37.83 -10.57 15.19
CA GLU A 145 36.53 -11.21 15.44
C GLU A 145 36.67 -12.71 15.70
N ARG A 146 37.54 -13.43 14.96
CA ARG A 146 37.81 -14.86 15.21
C ARG A 146 38.52 -15.10 16.54
N ASP A 147 39.54 -14.32 16.86
CA ASP A 147 40.26 -14.38 18.13
C ASP A 147 39.32 -14.18 19.34
N VAL A 148 38.43 -13.18 19.24
CA VAL A 148 37.42 -12.91 20.28
C VAL A 148 36.35 -14.00 20.35
N VAL A 149 35.81 -14.47 19.22
CA VAL A 149 34.60 -15.34 19.21
C VAL A 149 34.91 -16.82 19.19
N CYS A 150 35.91 -17.25 18.42
CA CYS A 150 36.16 -18.66 18.11
C CYS A 150 37.25 -19.31 18.98
N GLU A 151 38.24 -18.55 19.44
CA GLU A 151 39.35 -19.08 20.24
C GLU A 151 39.00 -19.21 21.74
N GLU A 152 39.84 -19.95 22.46
CA GLU A 152 39.67 -20.26 23.90
C GLU A 152 39.82 -19.01 24.80
N GLU A 153 39.05 -18.94 25.88
CA GLU A 153 38.94 -17.73 26.72
C GLU A 153 40.24 -17.36 27.45
N ASP A 154 41.14 -18.32 27.68
CA ASP A 154 42.45 -18.10 28.31
C ASP A 154 43.58 -17.80 27.29
N ALA A 155 43.31 -17.88 25.97
CA ALA A 155 44.28 -17.58 24.92
C ALA A 155 44.35 -16.08 24.55
N PHE A 156 43.32 -15.30 24.89
CA PHE A 156 43.19 -13.90 24.52
C PHE A 156 44.04 -12.99 25.44
N CYS A 157 45.01 -12.25 24.86
CA CYS A 157 45.86 -11.34 25.62
C CYS A 157 45.06 -10.16 26.21
N LEU A 158 45.12 -9.98 27.53
CA LEU A 158 44.34 -8.98 28.29
C LEU A 158 45.06 -7.62 28.34
N SER A 159 45.58 -7.16 27.19
CA SER A 159 46.19 -5.83 27.05
C SER A 159 45.11 -4.73 27.05
N GLU A 160 45.52 -3.49 27.36
CA GLU A 160 44.59 -2.35 27.36
C GLU A 160 44.08 -2.04 25.95
N ASP A 161 44.95 -2.15 24.94
CA ASP A 161 44.61 -1.98 23.53
C ASP A 161 43.61 -3.05 23.05
N ASN A 162 43.77 -4.32 23.45
CA ASN A 162 42.85 -5.39 23.08
C ASN A 162 41.47 -5.19 23.74
N ILE A 163 41.42 -4.78 25.01
CA ILE A 163 40.17 -4.47 25.71
C ILE A 163 39.50 -3.20 25.13
N ALA A 164 40.26 -2.25 24.60
CA ALA A 164 39.72 -1.11 23.85
C ALA A 164 39.13 -1.55 22.49
N ALA A 165 39.88 -2.30 21.69
CA ALA A 165 39.44 -2.83 20.40
C ALA A 165 38.18 -3.72 20.53
N LEU A 166 38.06 -4.47 21.63
CA LEU A 166 36.89 -5.28 21.96
C LEU A 166 35.63 -4.41 22.16
N LYS A 167 35.76 -3.25 22.83
CA LYS A 167 34.67 -2.29 23.03
C LYS A 167 34.30 -1.58 21.74
N ASP A 168 35.29 -1.19 20.93
CA ASP A 168 35.07 -0.59 19.62
C ASP A 168 34.35 -1.56 18.67
N LEU A 169 34.67 -2.87 18.73
CA LEU A 169 33.95 -3.92 18.00
C LEU A 169 32.49 -4.04 18.46
N LEU A 170 32.23 -4.10 19.77
CA LEU A 170 30.86 -4.12 20.30
C LEU A 170 30.08 -2.87 19.85
N GLN A 171 30.64 -1.66 20.01
CA GLN A 171 29.98 -0.41 19.64
C GLN A 171 29.67 -0.35 18.13
N GLN A 172 30.54 -0.90 17.27
CA GLN A 172 30.28 -1.02 15.83
C GLN A 172 29.13 -2.00 15.54
N LEU A 173 29.07 -3.14 16.22
CA LEU A 173 27.99 -4.12 16.06
C LEU A 173 26.65 -3.55 16.58
N GLU A 174 26.63 -2.91 17.74
CA GLU A 174 25.44 -2.23 18.28
C GLU A 174 24.94 -1.11 17.36
N SER A 175 25.85 -0.32 16.78
CA SER A 175 25.50 0.72 15.81
C SER A 175 24.86 0.13 14.54
N ARG A 176 25.43 -0.95 13.97
CA ARG A 176 24.86 -1.68 12.82
C ARG A 176 23.49 -2.28 13.17
N ARG A 177 23.32 -2.82 14.38
CA ARG A 177 22.07 -3.41 14.90
C ARG A 177 20.98 -2.35 15.03
N ALA A 178 21.31 -1.19 15.62
CA ALA A 178 20.41 -0.06 15.72
C ALA A 178 19.99 0.49 14.34
N GLN A 179 20.90 0.54 13.38
CA GLN A 179 20.59 0.93 11.99
C GLN A 179 19.63 -0.05 11.31
N LYS A 180 19.87 -1.37 11.40
CA LYS A 180 18.93 -2.39 10.85
C LYS A 180 17.55 -2.30 11.48
N GLU A 181 17.45 -2.18 12.80
CA GLU A 181 16.17 -2.09 13.51
C GLU A 181 15.43 -0.76 13.21
N ALA A 182 16.15 0.36 13.06
CA ALA A 182 15.56 1.64 12.65
C ALA A 182 14.91 1.56 11.25
N LEU A 183 15.61 0.96 10.27
CA LEU A 183 15.06 0.74 8.92
C LEU A 183 13.85 -0.21 8.95
N CYS A 184 13.91 -1.28 9.74
CA CYS A 184 12.77 -2.19 9.91
C CYS A 184 11.58 -1.46 10.55
N GLN A 185 11.81 -0.61 11.55
CA GLN A 185 10.75 0.16 12.21
C GLN A 185 10.14 1.23 11.29
N GLU A 186 10.92 1.85 10.40
CA GLU A 186 10.40 2.72 9.34
C GLU A 186 9.44 1.95 8.42
N LEU A 187 9.87 0.80 7.90
CA LEU A 187 9.03 -0.06 7.05
C LEU A 187 7.75 -0.50 7.79
N ARG A 188 7.85 -0.95 9.04
CA ARG A 188 6.69 -1.28 9.89
C ARG A 188 5.74 -0.09 10.08
N SER A 189 6.26 1.13 10.18
CA SER A 189 5.43 2.34 10.28
C SER A 189 4.69 2.63 8.95
N ARG A 190 5.35 2.46 7.81
CA ARG A 190 4.77 2.62 6.47
C ARG A 190 3.67 1.58 6.22
N ILE A 191 3.90 0.32 6.59
CA ILE A 191 2.90 -0.75 6.54
C ILE A 191 1.66 -0.40 7.36
N ARG A 192 1.83 0.03 8.62
CA ARG A 192 0.69 0.43 9.47
C ARG A 192 -0.14 1.56 8.85
N VAL A 193 0.51 2.59 8.30
CA VAL A 193 -0.19 3.70 7.61
C VAL A 193 -0.93 3.21 6.36
N LEU A 194 -0.35 2.29 5.59
CA LEU A 194 -0.99 1.70 4.41
C LEU A 194 -2.15 0.76 4.80
N TRP A 195 -2.01 -0.06 5.84
CA TRP A 195 -3.08 -0.92 6.36
C TRP A 195 -4.31 -0.11 6.81
N GLU A 196 -4.12 1.04 7.46
CA GLU A 196 -5.25 1.91 7.81
C GLU A 196 -5.83 2.64 6.59
N ARG A 197 -5.00 3.15 5.66
CA ARG A 197 -5.51 3.84 4.45
C ARG A 197 -6.26 2.90 3.50
N LEU A 198 -5.82 1.65 3.38
CA LEU A 198 -6.41 0.63 2.50
C LEU A 198 -7.44 -0.26 3.21
N GLN A 199 -7.69 -0.03 4.51
CA GLN A 199 -8.63 -0.78 5.35
C GLN A 199 -8.38 -2.31 5.30
N VAL A 200 -7.10 -2.72 5.33
CA VAL A 200 -6.69 -4.13 5.24
C VAL A 200 -7.30 -4.95 6.39
N PRO A 201 -7.94 -6.12 6.14
CA PRO A 201 -8.61 -6.92 7.15
C PRO A 201 -7.72 -7.34 8.32
N ALA A 202 -8.30 -7.55 9.50
CA ALA A 202 -7.57 -7.94 10.70
C ALA A 202 -6.83 -9.28 10.52
N GLU A 203 -7.41 -10.20 9.76
CA GLU A 203 -6.88 -11.53 9.47
C GLU A 203 -5.56 -11.46 8.69
N GLU A 204 -5.41 -10.52 7.73
CA GLU A 204 -4.15 -10.28 7.03
C GLU A 204 -3.10 -9.66 7.97
N ARG A 205 -3.53 -8.70 8.82
CA ARG A 205 -2.64 -8.04 9.81
C ARG A 205 -2.10 -9.03 10.84
N GLU A 206 -2.94 -9.95 11.30
CA GLU A 206 -2.58 -11.03 12.23
C GLU A 206 -1.67 -12.07 11.57
N ALA A 207 -1.94 -12.46 10.31
CA ALA A 207 -1.06 -13.36 9.56
C ALA A 207 0.35 -12.78 9.34
N PHE A 208 0.47 -11.45 9.20
CA PHE A 208 1.75 -10.76 9.07
C PHE A 208 2.43 -10.42 10.42
N ALA A 209 1.74 -10.59 11.56
CA ALA A 209 2.26 -10.22 12.88
C ALA A 209 3.65 -10.80 13.25
N PRO A 210 4.06 -12.02 12.82
CA PRO A 210 5.41 -12.53 13.08
C PRO A 210 6.54 -11.66 12.50
N TYR A 211 6.28 -10.92 11.41
CA TYR A 211 7.27 -10.03 10.76
C TYR A 211 7.30 -8.62 11.36
N MET A 212 6.42 -8.31 12.32
CA MET A 212 6.35 -7.01 13.00
C MET A 212 7.34 -6.88 14.19
N VAL A 213 8.22 -7.86 14.41
CA VAL A 213 9.18 -7.90 15.52
C VAL A 213 10.55 -8.38 15.04
N GLY A 214 11.63 -7.65 15.34
CA GLY A 214 13.02 -8.03 15.02
C GLY A 214 13.53 -7.57 13.64
N ALA A 215 14.86 -7.63 13.46
CA ALA A 215 15.59 -7.02 12.35
C ALA A 215 16.46 -7.99 11.51
N LYS A 216 16.16 -9.29 11.56
CA LYS A 216 16.82 -10.33 10.74
C LYS A 216 16.57 -10.11 9.25
N ALA A 217 17.46 -10.59 8.38
CA ALA A 217 17.39 -10.31 6.93
C ALA A 217 16.04 -10.74 6.32
N ALA A 218 15.59 -11.95 6.63
CA ALA A 218 14.29 -12.47 6.17
C ALA A 218 13.08 -11.64 6.63
N ILE A 219 13.17 -10.95 7.78
CA ILE A 219 12.11 -10.07 8.28
C ILE A 219 12.16 -8.73 7.54
N MET A 220 13.34 -8.15 7.37
CA MET A 220 13.54 -6.93 6.57
C MET A 220 13.02 -7.11 5.13
N ASP A 221 13.26 -8.26 4.51
CA ASP A 221 12.82 -8.51 3.13
C ASP A 221 11.32 -8.81 3.04
N ALA A 222 10.72 -9.48 4.03
CA ALA A 222 9.26 -9.59 4.15
C ALA A 222 8.58 -8.22 4.38
N LEU A 223 9.21 -7.32 5.15
CA LEU A 223 8.75 -5.94 5.35
C LEU A 223 8.79 -5.12 4.06
N LYS A 224 9.84 -5.24 3.23
CA LYS A 224 9.88 -4.61 1.90
C LYS A 224 8.77 -5.16 1.00
N LEU A 225 8.64 -6.49 0.92
CA LEU A 225 7.66 -7.15 0.06
C LEU A 225 6.21 -6.76 0.42
N GLU A 226 5.89 -6.62 1.70
CA GLU A 226 4.57 -6.12 2.13
C GLU A 226 4.39 -4.61 1.84
N VAL A 227 5.44 -3.80 2.03
CA VAL A 227 5.43 -2.37 1.60
C VAL A 227 5.15 -2.25 0.10
N ASP A 228 5.72 -3.12 -0.74
CA ASP A 228 5.52 -3.11 -2.18
C ASP A 228 4.14 -3.67 -2.58
N ARG A 229 3.69 -4.78 -1.96
CA ARG A 229 2.32 -5.31 -2.13
C ARG A 229 1.25 -4.27 -1.83
N LEU A 230 1.41 -3.52 -0.73
CA LEU A 230 0.45 -2.50 -0.32
C LEU A 230 0.51 -1.24 -1.21
N GLN A 231 1.66 -0.92 -1.81
CA GLN A 231 1.74 0.14 -2.81
C GLN A 231 1.04 -0.26 -4.12
N GLU A 232 1.25 -1.49 -4.58
CA GLU A 232 0.52 -2.04 -5.73
C GLU A 232 -0.98 -2.08 -5.46
N LEU A 233 -1.41 -2.48 -4.26
CA LEU A 233 -2.83 -2.44 -3.86
C LEU A 233 -3.39 -1.00 -3.82
N LYS A 234 -2.59 0.00 -3.41
CA LYS A 234 -2.98 1.43 -3.52
C LYS A 234 -3.16 1.84 -4.98
N PHE A 235 -2.20 1.49 -5.84
CA PHE A 235 -2.21 1.80 -7.27
C PHE A 235 -3.41 1.18 -7.97
N GLN A 236 -3.66 -0.12 -7.77
CA GLN A 236 -4.82 -0.83 -8.32
C GLN A 236 -6.14 -0.25 -7.80
N ASN A 237 -6.22 0.14 -6.53
CA ASN A 237 -7.42 0.81 -6.00
C ASN A 237 -7.67 2.18 -6.67
N ILE A 238 -6.65 3.04 -6.80
CA ILE A 238 -6.78 4.32 -7.51
C ILE A 238 -7.18 4.07 -8.97
N ARG A 239 -6.49 3.16 -9.65
CA ARG A 239 -6.80 2.76 -11.04
C ARG A 239 -8.26 2.35 -11.21
N ASN A 240 -8.76 1.44 -10.39
CA ASN A 240 -10.15 0.96 -10.46
C ASN A 240 -11.17 2.09 -10.28
N VAL A 241 -10.89 3.07 -9.41
CA VAL A 241 -11.75 4.25 -9.23
C VAL A 241 -11.63 5.20 -10.43
N VAL A 242 -10.42 5.47 -10.94
CA VAL A 242 -10.23 6.31 -12.14
C VAL A 242 -10.92 5.70 -13.36
N GLU A 243 -10.80 4.39 -13.59
CA GLU A 243 -11.49 3.70 -14.68
C GLU A 243 -13.03 3.78 -14.53
N ALA A 244 -13.56 3.67 -13.30
CA ALA A 244 -14.98 3.87 -13.03
C ALA A 244 -15.44 5.33 -13.25
N THR A 245 -14.66 6.31 -12.81
CA THR A 245 -14.96 7.74 -13.01
C THR A 245 -14.80 8.14 -14.49
N ARG A 246 -13.89 7.52 -15.25
CA ARG A 246 -13.80 7.64 -16.72
C ARG A 246 -15.02 7.05 -17.42
N ALA A 247 -15.55 5.93 -16.94
CA ALA A 247 -16.79 5.36 -17.45
C ALA A 247 -17.97 6.31 -17.18
N GLU A 248 -18.10 6.84 -15.95
CA GLU A 248 -19.13 7.83 -15.62
C GLU A 248 -18.97 9.13 -16.45
N LEU A 249 -17.75 9.60 -16.66
CA LEU A 249 -17.50 10.79 -17.48
C LEU A 249 -17.94 10.60 -18.93
N ALA A 250 -17.67 9.43 -19.54
CA ALA A 250 -18.17 9.08 -20.86
C ALA A 250 -19.71 9.00 -20.89
N ASP A 251 -20.31 8.43 -19.86
CA ASP A 251 -21.76 8.35 -19.66
C ASP A 251 -22.40 9.75 -19.57
N TYR A 252 -21.70 10.75 -19.03
CA TYR A 252 -22.14 12.16 -19.02
C TYR A 252 -21.79 12.92 -20.32
N TRP A 253 -20.69 12.61 -21.00
CA TRP A 253 -20.41 13.12 -22.35
C TRP A 253 -21.50 12.72 -23.34
N ASP A 254 -22.02 11.48 -23.26
CA ASP A 254 -23.12 11.01 -24.10
C ASP A 254 -24.45 11.72 -23.74
N LYS A 255 -24.79 11.83 -22.44
CA LYS A 255 -26.00 12.55 -21.98
C LYS A 255 -26.02 14.03 -22.40
N CYS A 256 -24.84 14.65 -22.45
CA CYS A 256 -24.64 16.05 -22.84
C CYS A 256 -24.29 16.24 -24.32
N PHE A 257 -24.27 15.18 -25.14
CA PHE A 257 -23.93 15.20 -26.58
C PHE A 257 -22.55 15.81 -26.94
N TYR A 258 -21.54 15.63 -26.09
CA TYR A 258 -20.17 16.10 -26.34
C TYR A 258 -19.58 15.42 -27.59
N GLY A 259 -19.08 16.21 -28.55
CA GLY A 259 -18.36 15.73 -29.72
C GLY A 259 -16.89 15.35 -29.41
N ASP A 260 -16.27 14.58 -30.31
CA ASP A 260 -14.90 14.06 -30.16
C ASP A 260 -13.86 15.11 -29.75
N GLU A 261 -13.90 16.31 -30.33
CA GLU A 261 -12.96 17.38 -30.00
C GLU A 261 -13.13 17.89 -28.55
N GLN A 262 -14.36 17.96 -28.06
CA GLN A 262 -14.66 18.33 -26.67
C GLN A 262 -14.21 17.23 -25.69
N ARG A 263 -14.36 15.95 -26.07
CA ARG A 263 -13.86 14.81 -25.28
C ARG A 263 -12.33 14.74 -25.26
N ARG A 264 -11.66 15.15 -26.35
CA ARG A 264 -10.19 15.22 -26.44
C ARG A 264 -9.58 16.43 -25.73
N ALA A 265 -10.37 17.48 -25.47
CA ALA A 265 -9.90 18.64 -24.71
C ALA A 265 -9.55 18.30 -23.25
N PHE A 266 -10.22 17.31 -22.65
CA PHE A 266 -9.85 16.77 -21.33
C PHE A 266 -8.75 15.71 -21.47
N TYR A 267 -7.52 16.17 -21.71
CA TYR A 267 -6.33 15.33 -21.87
C TYR A 267 -6.11 14.27 -20.75
N PRO A 268 -6.36 14.54 -19.45
CA PRO A 268 -6.17 13.56 -18.38
C PRO A 268 -6.98 12.25 -18.54
N TYR A 269 -8.00 12.22 -19.40
CA TYR A 269 -8.72 10.98 -19.74
C TYR A 269 -7.84 9.90 -20.39
N TYR A 270 -6.73 10.30 -21.03
CA TYR A 270 -5.86 9.42 -21.82
C TYR A 270 -4.51 9.12 -21.14
N GLU A 271 -4.33 9.53 -19.89
CA GLU A 271 -3.13 9.24 -19.09
C GLU A 271 -3.26 7.88 -18.37
N ASP A 272 -2.22 7.04 -18.42
CA ASP A 272 -2.18 5.75 -17.70
C ASP A 272 -1.41 5.83 -16.35
N ASP A 273 -0.94 7.02 -15.97
CA ASP A 273 -0.22 7.28 -14.72
C ASP A 273 -1.20 7.51 -13.54
N PHE A 274 -1.77 6.42 -13.02
CA PHE A 274 -2.80 6.44 -11.97
C PHE A 274 -2.33 7.01 -10.62
N THR A 275 -2.42 8.34 -10.49
CA THR A 275 -2.07 9.13 -9.30
C THR A 275 -3.32 9.60 -8.53
N GLU A 276 -3.12 10.10 -7.30
CA GLU A 276 -4.20 10.61 -6.44
C GLU A 276 -4.72 11.96 -7.01
N GLU A 277 -3.81 12.72 -7.60
CA GLU A 277 -4.02 13.95 -8.35
C GLU A 277 -4.81 13.71 -9.65
N LEU A 278 -4.52 12.64 -10.39
CA LEU A 278 -5.28 12.25 -11.59
C LEU A 278 -6.73 11.90 -11.24
N LEU A 279 -6.95 11.18 -10.12
CA LEU A 279 -8.29 10.88 -9.63
C LEU A 279 -9.06 12.16 -9.30
N GLN A 280 -8.45 13.09 -8.55
CA GLN A 280 -9.09 14.37 -8.22
C GLN A 280 -9.53 15.14 -9.47
N GLN A 281 -8.71 15.20 -10.51
CA GLN A 281 -9.07 15.87 -11.78
C GLN A 281 -10.29 15.23 -12.47
N HIS A 282 -10.43 13.90 -12.41
CA HIS A 282 -11.59 13.21 -12.95
C HIS A 282 -12.86 13.45 -12.10
N GLU A 283 -12.75 13.46 -10.77
CA GLU A 283 -13.87 13.75 -9.87
C GLU A 283 -14.37 15.21 -10.04
N GLU A 284 -13.44 16.16 -10.18
CA GLU A 284 -13.77 17.57 -10.45
C GLU A 284 -14.45 17.77 -11.81
N GLU A 285 -13.95 17.15 -12.88
CA GLU A 285 -14.55 17.23 -14.22
C GLU A 285 -15.93 16.53 -14.27
N VAL A 286 -16.09 15.37 -13.65
CA VAL A 286 -17.40 14.70 -13.51
C VAL A 286 -18.37 15.55 -12.70
N SER A 287 -17.92 16.19 -11.62
CA SER A 287 -18.74 17.13 -10.84
C SER A 287 -19.17 18.35 -11.66
N ARG A 288 -18.27 18.91 -12.46
CA ARG A 288 -18.55 20.03 -13.39
C ARG A 288 -19.59 19.62 -14.44
N LEU A 289 -19.48 18.42 -15.02
CA LEU A 289 -20.44 17.92 -15.99
C LEU A 289 -21.80 17.60 -15.36
N LYS A 290 -21.84 17.03 -14.15
CA LYS A 290 -23.08 16.80 -13.39
C LYS A 290 -23.83 18.12 -13.16
N GLN A 291 -23.15 19.15 -12.66
CA GLN A 291 -23.74 20.48 -12.45
C GLN A 291 -24.23 21.12 -13.76
N CYS A 292 -23.49 20.96 -14.86
CA CYS A 292 -23.88 21.46 -16.18
C CYS A 292 -25.10 20.70 -16.76
N TYR A 293 -25.17 19.39 -16.54
CA TYR A 293 -26.30 18.55 -16.92
C TYR A 293 -27.55 18.92 -16.11
N GLU A 294 -27.45 19.00 -14.78
CA GLU A 294 -28.58 19.36 -13.90
C GLU A 294 -29.15 20.75 -14.22
N ARG A 295 -28.29 21.76 -14.44
CA ARG A 295 -28.72 23.12 -14.82
C ARG A 295 -29.53 23.15 -16.12
N HIS A 296 -29.21 22.28 -17.08
CA HIS A 296 -29.82 22.29 -18.42
C HIS A 296 -30.60 20.99 -18.73
N GLN A 297 -31.00 20.23 -17.70
CA GLN A 297 -31.55 18.88 -17.85
C GLN A 297 -32.74 18.83 -18.81
N GLU A 298 -33.67 19.78 -18.71
CA GLU A 298 -34.84 19.84 -19.59
C GLU A 298 -34.50 20.03 -21.08
N LEU A 299 -33.37 20.68 -21.41
CA LEU A 299 -32.89 20.82 -22.78
C LEU A 299 -32.41 19.46 -23.30
N PHE A 300 -31.53 18.79 -22.56
CA PHE A 300 -31.01 17.46 -22.93
C PHE A 300 -32.12 16.40 -23.02
N GLU A 301 -33.09 16.42 -22.10
CA GLU A 301 -34.29 15.58 -22.17
C GLU A 301 -35.17 15.91 -23.38
N SER A 302 -35.34 17.19 -23.71
CA SER A 302 -36.13 17.61 -24.87
C SER A 302 -35.48 17.19 -26.19
N ILE A 303 -34.14 17.20 -26.28
CA ILE A 303 -33.40 16.70 -27.46
C ILE A 303 -33.60 15.19 -27.60
N HIS A 304 -33.35 14.42 -26.54
CA HIS A 304 -33.62 12.97 -26.50
C HIS A 304 -35.07 12.63 -26.87
N LYS A 305 -36.03 13.47 -26.45
CA LYS A 305 -37.46 13.35 -26.76
C LYS A 305 -37.75 13.69 -28.22
N TRP A 306 -37.12 14.68 -28.83
CA TRP A 306 -37.23 14.92 -30.27
C TRP A 306 -36.65 13.75 -31.07
N GLU A 307 -35.44 13.32 -30.77
CA GLU A 307 -34.75 12.25 -31.49
C GLU A 307 -35.51 10.90 -31.42
N LYS A 308 -36.02 10.52 -30.25
CA LYS A 308 -36.87 9.33 -30.09
C LYS A 308 -38.17 9.43 -30.91
N ASN A 309 -38.76 10.62 -31.04
CA ASN A 309 -39.92 10.84 -31.91
C ASN A 309 -39.55 10.85 -33.40
N TRP A 310 -38.36 11.34 -33.76
CA TRP A 310 -37.85 11.37 -35.14
C TRP A 310 -37.54 9.96 -35.65
N HIS A 311 -36.80 9.16 -34.88
CA HIS A 311 -36.52 7.76 -35.21
C HIS A 311 -37.82 6.94 -35.32
N LEU A 312 -38.79 7.13 -34.41
CA LEU A 312 -40.10 6.48 -34.49
C LEU A 312 -40.90 6.92 -35.73
N PHE A 313 -40.79 8.19 -36.14
CA PHE A 313 -41.41 8.69 -37.38
C PHE A 313 -40.75 8.06 -38.62
N GLN A 314 -39.42 8.00 -38.69
CA GLN A 314 -38.68 7.32 -39.76
C GLN A 314 -38.99 5.81 -39.83
N GLU A 315 -39.13 5.13 -38.68
CA GLU A 315 -39.51 3.72 -38.63
C GLU A 315 -40.93 3.49 -39.17
N LEU A 316 -41.86 4.40 -38.88
CA LEU A 316 -43.22 4.37 -39.42
C LEU A 316 -43.25 4.70 -40.93
N GLU A 317 -42.39 5.59 -41.44
CA GLU A 317 -42.18 5.80 -42.89
C GLU A 317 -41.70 4.52 -43.57
N ARG A 318 -40.63 3.91 -43.07
CA ARG A 318 -40.07 2.65 -43.58
C ARG A 318 -41.13 1.54 -43.63
N LYS A 319 -41.91 1.38 -42.54
CA LYS A 319 -43.03 0.43 -42.45
C LYS A 319 -44.19 0.75 -43.41
N ALA A 320 -44.40 2.01 -43.79
CA ALA A 320 -45.49 2.40 -44.69
C ALA A 320 -45.16 2.21 -46.18
N THR A 321 -43.87 2.21 -46.55
CA THR A 321 -43.40 1.93 -47.91
C THR A 321 -43.34 0.42 -48.22
N ASP A 322 -43.28 -0.46 -47.19
CA ASP A 322 -43.27 -1.91 -47.37
C ASP A 322 -44.60 -2.46 -47.97
N PRO A 323 -44.56 -3.14 -49.14
CA PRO A 323 -45.72 -3.82 -49.73
C PRO A 323 -46.30 -4.96 -48.86
N SER A 324 -45.50 -5.60 -48.01
CA SER A 324 -45.93 -6.73 -47.16
C SER A 324 -46.93 -6.33 -46.08
N ARG A 325 -46.92 -5.04 -45.69
CA ARG A 325 -47.70 -4.42 -44.61
C ARG A 325 -49.19 -4.78 -44.61
N PHE A 326 -49.78 -5.00 -45.79
CA PHE A 326 -51.21 -5.32 -45.97
C PHE A 326 -51.63 -6.73 -45.52
N THR A 327 -50.68 -7.62 -45.21
CA THR A 327 -50.97 -8.95 -44.64
C THR A 327 -51.50 -8.90 -43.20
N ASN A 328 -51.27 -7.79 -42.49
CA ASN A 328 -51.62 -7.62 -41.08
C ASN A 328 -53.12 -7.37 -40.84
N ARG A 329 -53.89 -8.43 -40.55
CA ARG A 329 -55.24 -8.33 -39.97
C ARG A 329 -55.18 -7.69 -38.56
N GLY A 330 -56.19 -6.90 -38.20
CA GLY A 330 -56.35 -6.34 -36.84
C GLY A 330 -56.29 -4.81 -36.74
N GLY A 331 -56.22 -4.09 -37.86
CA GLY A 331 -56.34 -2.62 -37.87
C GLY A 331 -55.09 -1.85 -37.42
N ASN A 332 -53.93 -2.52 -37.29
CA ASN A 332 -52.68 -1.88 -36.89
C ASN A 332 -52.28 -0.74 -37.85
N LEU A 333 -52.54 -0.92 -39.15
CA LEU A 333 -52.38 0.08 -40.21
C LEU A 333 -52.92 1.47 -39.83
N LEU A 334 -54.10 1.51 -39.19
CA LEU A 334 -54.77 2.75 -38.77
C LEU A 334 -54.22 3.31 -37.45
N LYS A 335 -53.62 2.46 -36.59
CA LYS A 335 -52.91 2.90 -35.39
C LYS A 335 -51.58 3.55 -35.76
N GLU A 336 -50.80 2.88 -36.62
CA GLU A 336 -49.58 3.40 -37.22
C GLU A 336 -49.81 4.76 -37.91
N GLU A 337 -50.85 4.87 -38.73
CA GLU A 337 -51.16 6.10 -39.47
C GLU A 337 -51.63 7.24 -38.54
N LYS A 338 -52.43 6.93 -37.51
CA LYS A 338 -52.78 7.91 -36.47
C LYS A 338 -51.56 8.34 -35.64
N LEU A 339 -50.59 7.45 -35.43
CA LEU A 339 -49.36 7.75 -34.71
C LEU A 339 -48.42 8.62 -35.55
N ARG A 340 -48.21 8.30 -36.84
CA ARG A 340 -47.57 9.19 -37.83
C ARG A 340 -48.18 10.59 -37.82
N ALA A 341 -49.51 10.68 -38.00
CA ALA A 341 -50.22 11.94 -38.08
C ALA A 341 -50.25 12.74 -36.76
N LYS A 342 -49.92 12.08 -35.63
CA LYS A 342 -49.61 12.75 -34.35
C LYS A 342 -48.17 13.22 -34.32
N LEU A 343 -47.19 12.36 -34.66
CA LEU A 343 -45.76 12.68 -34.68
C LEU A 343 -45.43 13.86 -35.59
N GLN A 344 -46.00 13.88 -36.81
CA GLN A 344 -45.87 14.99 -37.77
C GLN A 344 -46.45 16.33 -37.24
N LYS A 345 -47.24 16.31 -36.15
CA LYS A 345 -47.79 17.49 -35.47
C LYS A 345 -47.13 17.78 -34.11
N THR A 346 -46.30 16.88 -33.60
CA THR A 346 -45.53 17.09 -32.37
C THR A 346 -44.07 17.40 -32.66
N LEU A 347 -43.46 16.86 -33.71
CA LEU A 347 -42.08 17.14 -34.11
C LEU A 347 -41.86 18.66 -34.33
N PRO A 348 -42.62 19.39 -35.20
CA PRO A 348 -42.48 20.84 -35.33
C PRO A 348 -42.75 21.65 -34.05
N LYS A 349 -43.46 21.08 -33.06
CA LYS A 349 -43.69 21.74 -31.77
C LYS A 349 -42.54 21.55 -30.80
N LEU A 350 -41.92 20.36 -30.81
CA LEU A 350 -40.69 20.09 -30.09
C LEU A 350 -39.52 20.86 -30.71
N GLU A 351 -39.51 21.07 -32.02
CA GLU A 351 -38.51 21.86 -32.74
C GLU A 351 -38.56 23.34 -32.35
N GLU A 352 -39.75 23.95 -32.30
CA GLU A 352 -39.91 25.34 -31.83
C GLU A 352 -39.63 25.48 -30.32
N GLU A 353 -40.05 24.50 -29.50
CA GLU A 353 -39.72 24.43 -28.07
C GLU A 353 -38.21 24.31 -27.84
N LEU A 354 -37.52 23.46 -28.62
CA LEU A 354 -36.07 23.27 -28.56
C LEU A 354 -35.32 24.49 -29.05
N LYS A 355 -35.76 25.11 -30.14
CA LYS A 355 -35.16 26.33 -30.67
C LYS A 355 -35.11 27.43 -29.62
N GLY A 356 -36.23 27.69 -28.92
CA GLY A 356 -36.26 28.68 -27.84
C GLY A 356 -35.34 28.32 -26.65
N ARG A 357 -35.26 27.03 -26.27
CA ARG A 357 -34.35 26.55 -25.22
C ARG A 357 -32.87 26.66 -25.64
N VAL A 358 -32.55 26.40 -26.91
CA VAL A 358 -31.20 26.53 -27.48
C VAL A 358 -30.79 28.00 -27.59
N GLU A 359 -31.67 28.88 -28.08
CA GLU A 359 -31.40 30.32 -28.16
C GLU A 359 -31.13 30.93 -26.77
N LEU A 360 -31.81 30.45 -25.72
CA LEU A 360 -31.50 30.82 -24.33
C LEU A 360 -30.16 30.24 -23.84
N TRP A 361 -29.83 28.99 -24.17
CA TRP A 361 -28.55 28.38 -23.81
C TRP A 361 -27.36 29.08 -24.46
N GLU A 362 -27.45 29.41 -25.76
CA GLU A 362 -26.39 30.15 -26.48
C GLU A 362 -26.20 31.58 -25.90
N GLN A 363 -27.25 32.17 -25.33
CA GLN A 363 -27.18 33.44 -24.58
C GLN A 363 -26.59 33.29 -23.17
N GLU A 364 -26.86 32.18 -22.47
CA GLU A 364 -26.34 31.95 -21.10
C GLU A 364 -24.88 31.47 -21.05
N GLN A 365 -24.38 30.84 -22.12
CA GLN A 365 -23.04 30.25 -22.17
C GLN A 365 -22.07 30.98 -23.14
N GLU A 366 -22.56 31.98 -23.89
CA GLU A 366 -21.82 32.71 -24.93
C GLU A 366 -21.14 31.82 -26.00
N GLN A 367 -21.66 30.60 -26.19
CA GLN A 367 -21.13 29.57 -27.11
C GLN A 367 -22.25 28.96 -27.95
N ALA A 368 -21.91 28.44 -29.13
CA ALA A 368 -22.86 27.74 -29.98
C ALA A 368 -23.24 26.37 -29.39
N PHE A 369 -24.51 25.99 -29.45
CA PHE A 369 -24.97 24.71 -28.91
C PHE A 369 -24.69 23.57 -29.89
N LEU A 370 -23.59 22.86 -29.66
CA LEU A 370 -23.14 21.71 -30.45
C LEU A 370 -23.66 20.39 -29.87
N VAL A 371 -24.20 19.55 -30.74
CA VAL A 371 -24.56 18.15 -30.51
C VAL A 371 -23.69 17.30 -31.42
N ASN A 372 -22.81 16.48 -30.84
CA ASN A 372 -21.84 15.65 -31.55
C ASN A 372 -20.95 16.45 -32.55
N GLY A 373 -20.70 17.72 -32.28
CA GLY A 373 -19.90 18.63 -33.11
C GLY A 373 -20.66 19.45 -34.17
N GLN A 374 -21.97 19.23 -34.36
CA GLN A 374 -22.82 20.02 -35.27
C GLN A 374 -23.84 20.85 -34.47
N ARG A 375 -24.26 22.03 -34.94
CA ARG A 375 -25.32 22.79 -34.25
C ARG A 375 -26.65 22.06 -34.38
N PHE A 376 -27.33 21.83 -33.25
CA PHE A 376 -28.50 20.94 -33.22
C PHE A 376 -29.61 21.33 -34.22
N MET A 377 -29.90 22.63 -34.35
CA MET A 377 -30.94 23.11 -35.29
C MET A 377 -30.57 22.94 -36.77
N GLU A 378 -29.28 22.89 -37.10
CA GLU A 378 -28.77 22.63 -38.45
C GLU A 378 -28.93 21.13 -38.76
N TYR A 379 -28.55 20.25 -37.83
CA TYR A 379 -28.81 18.80 -37.91
C TYR A 379 -30.30 18.48 -38.10
N VAL A 380 -31.19 19.10 -37.31
CA VAL A 380 -32.66 18.96 -37.45
C VAL A 380 -33.12 19.34 -38.86
N ALA A 381 -32.62 20.45 -39.41
CA ALA A 381 -32.97 20.89 -40.75
C ALA A 381 -32.45 19.93 -41.84
N GLU A 382 -31.24 19.42 -41.70
CA GLU A 382 -30.66 18.42 -42.61
C GLU A 382 -31.42 17.09 -42.56
N GLN A 383 -31.83 16.62 -41.38
CA GLN A 383 -32.67 15.42 -41.23
C GLN A 383 -34.00 15.56 -41.99
N TRP A 384 -34.67 16.71 -41.87
CA TRP A 384 -35.88 17.00 -42.65
C TRP A 384 -35.60 17.09 -44.16
N GLN A 385 -34.50 17.72 -44.58
CA GLN A 385 -34.11 17.80 -46.00
C GLN A 385 -33.84 16.41 -46.60
N LEU A 386 -33.06 15.56 -45.91
CA LEU A 386 -32.77 14.18 -46.33
C LEU A 386 -34.06 13.36 -46.50
N HIS A 387 -34.96 13.44 -45.52
CA HIS A 387 -36.28 12.80 -45.60
C HIS A 387 -37.09 13.34 -46.80
N HIS A 388 -37.16 14.65 -47.01
CA HIS A 388 -37.86 15.23 -48.17
C HIS A 388 -37.27 14.76 -49.51
N MET A 389 -35.94 14.73 -49.63
CA MET A 389 -35.23 14.22 -50.81
C MET A 389 -35.49 12.72 -51.02
N GLU A 390 -35.61 11.92 -49.96
CA GLU A 390 -35.98 10.51 -50.06
C GLU A 390 -37.43 10.33 -50.55
N LYS A 391 -38.40 11.09 -50.00
CA LYS A 391 -39.79 11.06 -50.49
C LYS A 391 -39.90 11.54 -51.94
N GLU A 392 -39.08 12.50 -52.36
CA GLU A 392 -39.01 12.94 -53.77
C GLU A 392 -38.40 11.87 -54.68
N LYS A 393 -37.31 11.21 -54.28
CA LYS A 393 -36.73 10.06 -55.00
C LYS A 393 -37.74 8.92 -55.12
N GLU A 394 -38.45 8.56 -54.04
CA GLU A 394 -39.52 7.56 -54.03
C GLU A 394 -40.65 7.95 -55.02
N LYS A 395 -41.06 9.22 -55.04
CA LYS A 395 -42.07 9.76 -55.97
C LYS A 395 -41.59 9.71 -57.43
N GLN A 396 -40.35 10.10 -57.71
CA GLN A 396 -39.76 10.05 -59.05
C GLN A 396 -39.61 8.60 -59.53
N GLU A 397 -39.15 7.68 -58.68
CA GLU A 397 -39.02 6.26 -59.03
C GLU A 397 -40.40 5.63 -59.31
N ARG A 398 -41.43 5.97 -58.52
CA ARG A 398 -42.83 5.59 -58.78
C ARG A 398 -43.38 6.20 -60.08
N GLN A 399 -42.94 7.39 -60.48
CA GLN A 399 -43.30 7.99 -61.77
C GLN A 399 -42.58 7.30 -62.94
N LEU A 400 -41.28 7.01 -62.82
CA LEU A 400 -40.50 6.28 -63.82
C LEU A 400 -41.01 4.86 -64.02
N LYS A 401 -41.36 4.14 -62.94
CA LYS A 401 -42.00 2.81 -63.01
C LYS A 401 -43.34 2.87 -63.77
N LYS A 402 -44.17 3.89 -63.54
CA LYS A 402 -45.41 4.10 -64.31
C LYS A 402 -45.14 4.47 -65.76
N SER A 403 -44.13 5.30 -66.04
CA SER A 403 -43.77 5.69 -67.42
C SER A 403 -43.31 4.49 -68.23
N ARG A 404 -42.44 3.65 -67.66
CA ARG A 404 -42.00 2.38 -68.27
C ARG A 404 -43.16 1.41 -68.47
N GLN A 405 -44.06 1.26 -67.48
CA GLN A 405 -45.26 0.44 -67.66
C GLN A 405 -46.14 0.93 -68.82
N ILE A 406 -46.33 2.25 -68.97
CA ILE A 406 -47.11 2.83 -70.07
C ILE A 406 -46.38 2.62 -71.42
N GLU A 407 -45.06 2.77 -71.45
CA GLU A 407 -44.21 2.52 -72.62
C GLU A 407 -44.26 1.03 -73.05
N GLU A 408 -44.17 0.10 -72.11
CA GLU A 408 -44.35 -1.35 -72.31
C GLU A 408 -45.77 -1.68 -72.80
N GLU A 409 -46.81 -1.12 -72.19
CA GLU A 409 -48.22 -1.29 -72.60
C GLU A 409 -48.51 -0.68 -73.98
N MET A 410 -47.77 0.35 -74.41
CA MET A 410 -47.84 0.90 -75.78
C MET A 410 -47.06 0.07 -76.80
N MET A 411 -45.89 -0.46 -76.44
CA MET A 411 -45.02 -1.22 -77.36
C MET A 411 -45.48 -2.65 -77.60
N TYR A 412 -46.06 -3.31 -76.58
CA TYR A 412 -46.51 -4.71 -76.67
C TYR A 412 -48.05 -4.87 -76.64
N GLY A 413 -48.78 -3.78 -76.42
CA GLY A 413 -50.23 -3.77 -76.27
C GLY A 413 -50.69 -4.16 -74.86
N SER A 414 -51.75 -3.52 -74.37
CA SER A 414 -52.28 -3.80 -73.03
C SER A 414 -52.98 -5.16 -72.98
N THR A 415 -52.48 -6.04 -72.13
CA THR A 415 -53.14 -7.33 -71.85
C THR A 415 -54.51 -7.08 -71.20
N PRO A 416 -55.62 -7.66 -71.71
CA PRO A 416 -56.96 -7.27 -71.31
C PRO A 416 -57.28 -7.73 -69.88
N ARG A 417 -57.21 -6.79 -68.93
CA ARG A 417 -57.50 -7.03 -67.51
C ARG A 417 -58.99 -7.33 -67.27
N THR A 418 -59.36 -8.60 -67.34
CA THR A 418 -60.75 -9.06 -67.19
C THR A 418 -61.38 -8.63 -65.85
N PRO A 419 -62.61 -8.08 -65.84
CA PRO A 419 -63.30 -7.73 -64.61
C PRO A 419 -63.68 -8.99 -63.80
N ASN A 420 -63.37 -9.00 -62.51
CA ASN A 420 -63.49 -10.19 -61.67
C ASN A 420 -64.97 -10.61 -61.50
N LYS A 421 -65.32 -11.81 -61.98
CA LYS A 421 -66.71 -12.22 -62.21
C LYS A 421 -67.30 -12.90 -60.99
N ARG A 422 -68.30 -12.26 -60.35
CA ARG A 422 -69.13 -12.91 -59.31
C ARG A 422 -69.68 -14.25 -59.83
N ARG A 423 -69.57 -15.31 -59.03
CA ARG A 423 -70.36 -16.54 -59.13
C ARG A 423 -70.87 -16.88 -57.74
N GLY A 424 -72.11 -17.37 -57.64
CA GLY A 424 -72.71 -17.72 -56.35
C GLY A 424 -73.91 -18.65 -56.52
N LEU A 425 -74.22 -19.35 -55.43
CA LEU A 425 -75.36 -20.24 -55.16
C LEU A 425 -75.38 -20.43 -53.62
N GLY A 426 -76.50 -20.39 -52.89
CA GLY A 426 -77.86 -20.00 -53.26
C GLY A 426 -78.91 -20.79 -52.47
N PHE A 427 -79.61 -20.15 -51.51
CA PHE A 427 -80.72 -20.77 -50.77
C PHE A 427 -81.90 -19.80 -50.55
N ILE A 428 -83.02 -20.15 -51.21
CA ILE A 428 -84.46 -19.92 -50.93
C ILE A 428 -85.02 -18.69 -50.17
N THR A 429 -86.09 -18.16 -50.82
CA THR A 429 -87.17 -17.21 -50.46
C THR A 429 -88.18 -17.75 -49.40
N PRO A 430 -89.15 -16.98 -48.80
CA PRO A 430 -89.97 -15.93 -49.48
C PRO A 430 -90.61 -14.73 -48.74
N SER A 431 -90.84 -13.67 -49.53
CA SER A 431 -92.04 -12.81 -49.68
C SER A 431 -92.84 -12.24 -48.49
N LYS A 432 -92.92 -10.90 -48.43
CA LYS A 432 -94.20 -10.13 -48.30
C LYS A 432 -94.07 -8.70 -48.86
N VAL A 433 -95.19 -8.00 -49.09
CA VAL A 433 -95.29 -6.86 -50.03
C VAL A 433 -96.29 -5.78 -49.55
N ARG A 434 -95.96 -4.46 -49.62
CA ARG A 434 -96.84 -3.38 -50.16
C ARG A 434 -96.31 -1.91 -50.05
N LYS A 435 -96.43 -1.20 -51.20
CA LYS A 435 -96.87 0.20 -51.47
C LYS A 435 -96.46 1.41 -50.57
N LEU A 436 -95.70 2.32 -51.19
CA LEU A 436 -96.09 3.68 -51.66
C LEU A 436 -96.87 4.67 -50.75
N ASN A 437 -96.23 5.82 -50.42
CA ASN A 437 -96.56 7.21 -50.86
C ASN A 437 -95.59 8.23 -50.18
N THR A 438 -95.01 9.24 -50.85
CA THR A 438 -95.53 10.60 -51.16
C THR A 438 -95.79 11.43 -49.89
N THR A 439 -95.25 12.63 -49.63
CA THR A 439 -94.55 13.68 -50.44
C THR A 439 -93.18 14.06 -49.76
N ALA A 440 -92.46 15.20 -49.86
CA ALA A 440 -92.59 16.57 -50.44
C ALA A 440 -91.21 17.18 -50.83
N THR A 441 -91.15 18.51 -51.08
CA THR A 441 -90.00 19.37 -51.48
C THR A 441 -90.24 20.83 -50.97
N PRO A 442 -89.41 21.89 -51.19
CA PRO A 442 -88.00 22.05 -51.62
C PRO A 442 -87.19 23.06 -50.72
N ASN A 443 -86.04 23.55 -51.24
CA ASN A 443 -85.31 24.83 -50.98
C ASN A 443 -83.94 24.70 -50.28
N SER A 444 -82.89 25.47 -50.60
CA SER A 444 -82.56 26.23 -51.84
C SER A 444 -81.09 26.70 -51.83
N THR A 445 -80.48 26.75 -53.03
CA THR A 445 -79.47 27.69 -53.57
C THR A 445 -79.14 28.93 -52.68
N ILE A 446 -77.87 29.34 -52.46
CA ILE A 446 -76.97 30.19 -53.32
C ILE A 446 -75.56 30.18 -52.62
N ARG A 447 -74.38 29.90 -53.21
CA ARG A 447 -73.58 30.47 -54.34
C ARG A 447 -72.76 31.74 -53.98
N SER A 448 -71.42 31.64 -54.06
CA SER A 448 -70.42 32.67 -54.47
C SER A 448 -70.28 34.02 -53.71
N ALA A 449 -69.18 34.80 -53.78
CA ALA A 449 -67.73 34.55 -54.05
C ALA A 449 -66.92 35.88 -53.91
N PHE A 450 -65.60 35.77 -53.62
CA PHE A 450 -64.49 36.73 -53.90
C PHE A 450 -64.52 38.22 -53.47
N GLY A 451 -63.37 38.68 -52.91
CA GLY A 451 -62.95 40.09 -52.78
C GLY A 451 -63.33 40.80 -51.46
N GLY A 452 -62.54 41.73 -50.89
CA GLY A 452 -61.13 42.07 -51.17
C GLY A 452 -60.68 43.44 -50.61
N SER A 453 -59.41 43.52 -50.14
CA SER A 453 -58.57 44.75 -50.00
C SER A 453 -58.89 45.85 -48.96
N LEU A 454 -58.00 46.01 -47.95
CA LEU A 454 -57.50 47.25 -47.28
C LEU A 454 -58.53 48.18 -46.56
N PHE A 455 -58.26 48.97 -45.50
CA PHE A 455 -57.06 49.71 -45.08
C PHE A 455 -57.17 50.22 -43.60
N HIS A 456 -56.05 50.75 -43.06
CA HIS A 456 -55.88 51.75 -41.96
C HIS A 456 -56.29 51.47 -40.49
N SER A 457 -55.30 51.66 -39.60
CA SER A 457 -55.42 52.16 -38.22
C SER A 457 -55.25 53.70 -38.18
N PRO A 458 -55.56 54.40 -37.06
CA PRO A 458 -54.50 54.72 -36.09
C PRO A 458 -54.93 54.85 -34.60
N THR A 459 -53.96 54.98 -33.70
CA THR A 459 -54.11 55.39 -32.28
C THR A 459 -54.09 56.92 -32.09
N PRO A 460 -54.53 57.44 -30.93
CA PRO A 460 -53.65 58.36 -30.20
C PRO A 460 -53.71 58.31 -28.65
N HIS A 461 -52.57 58.66 -28.02
CA HIS A 461 -52.38 59.17 -26.63
C HIS A 461 -52.36 60.74 -26.68
N PRO A 462 -52.28 61.58 -25.59
CA PRO A 462 -51.50 61.38 -24.32
C PRO A 462 -51.93 62.15 -23.02
N ALA A 463 -51.07 62.11 -21.98
CA ALA A 463 -50.76 63.18 -20.97
C ALA A 463 -51.83 63.56 -19.88
N LEU A 464 -51.51 64.10 -18.67
CA LEU A 464 -50.27 64.34 -17.88
C LEU A 464 -50.54 64.71 -16.38
N SER A 465 -49.54 64.52 -15.49
CA SER A 465 -49.26 65.28 -14.22
C SER A 465 -50.17 65.19 -12.96
N GLY A 466 -49.65 65.58 -11.76
CA GLY A 466 -50.41 65.60 -10.48
C GLY A 466 -49.69 66.06 -9.18
N GLY A 467 -49.43 65.15 -8.22
CA GLY A 467 -48.49 65.30 -7.07
C GLY A 467 -48.97 65.86 -5.68
N LYS A 468 -48.36 65.33 -4.59
CA LYS A 468 -48.27 65.81 -3.16
C LYS A 468 -49.55 65.76 -2.28
N GLY A 469 -49.54 65.59 -0.93
CA GLY A 469 -48.51 65.09 0.02
C GLY A 469 -48.40 65.83 1.40
N SER A 470 -48.56 65.15 2.57
CA SER A 470 -48.21 65.59 3.99
C SER A 470 -48.87 64.69 5.08
N ARG A 471 -48.48 64.55 6.37
CA ARG A 471 -47.23 64.79 7.18
C ARG A 471 -47.38 64.26 8.65
N LYS A 472 -46.27 64.22 9.43
CA LYS A 472 -46.10 64.15 10.93
C LYS A 472 -45.96 62.76 11.63
N LEU A 473 -45.19 62.55 12.73
CA LEU A 473 -44.01 63.25 13.36
C LEU A 473 -43.37 62.40 14.52
N VAL A 474 -42.08 62.67 14.88
CA VAL A 474 -41.32 62.34 16.14
C VAL A 474 -41.12 60.83 16.50
N VAL A 475 -39.97 60.21 16.83
CA VAL A 475 -38.55 60.55 17.19
C VAL A 475 -38.16 60.38 18.69
N LYS A 476 -36.98 59.76 18.94
CA LYS A 476 -36.26 59.42 20.22
C LYS A 476 -36.57 58.05 20.86
N SER A 477 -35.68 57.39 21.62
CA SER A 477 -34.20 57.16 21.53
C SER A 477 -33.71 56.33 22.74
N SER A 478 -32.76 55.39 22.55
CA SER A 478 -31.80 54.82 23.55
C SER A 478 -32.32 54.12 24.83
N ASN A 479 -31.56 53.27 25.56
CA ASN A 479 -30.53 52.24 25.25
C ASN A 479 -30.25 51.43 26.57
N LEU A 480 -29.32 50.45 26.58
CA LEU A 480 -28.79 49.67 27.73
C LEU A 480 -29.73 48.50 28.20
N GLN A 481 -29.34 47.21 28.11
CA GLN A 481 -28.36 46.41 28.91
C GLN A 481 -28.88 45.99 30.30
N CYS A 482 -28.59 44.81 30.88
CA CYS A 482 -28.03 43.52 30.41
C CYS A 482 -28.16 42.48 31.56
N SER A 483 -28.16 41.15 31.31
CA SER A 483 -27.59 40.05 32.16
C SER A 483 -28.12 38.64 31.82
N SER A 484 -27.29 37.61 32.02
CA SER A 484 -27.66 36.16 32.07
C SER A 484 -27.65 35.65 33.53
N PRO A 485 -28.13 34.42 33.83
CA PRO A 485 -27.20 33.26 33.88
C PRO A 485 -27.80 31.86 33.54
N LEU A 486 -26.96 30.82 33.61
CA LEU A 486 -27.21 29.36 33.46
C LEU A 486 -27.03 28.64 34.84
N PRO A 487 -27.05 27.29 34.96
CA PRO A 487 -28.01 26.23 34.55
C PRO A 487 -28.57 25.48 35.82
N PRO A 488 -29.21 24.26 35.78
CA PRO A 488 -28.47 22.97 35.82
C PRO A 488 -29.23 21.72 35.25
N GLN A 489 -28.85 20.49 35.67
CA GLN A 489 -29.25 19.11 35.26
C GLN A 489 -29.05 18.14 36.48
N PRO A 490 -29.15 16.77 36.48
CA PRO A 490 -29.56 15.74 35.47
C PRO A 490 -30.45 14.55 36.01
N VAL A 491 -30.62 13.47 35.19
CA VAL A 491 -30.90 12.01 35.50
C VAL A 491 -32.29 11.50 35.96
N ARG A 492 -32.94 10.59 35.18
CA ARG A 492 -33.24 9.14 35.49
C ARG A 492 -34.16 8.43 34.48
N THR A 493 -34.07 7.09 34.43
CA THR A 493 -34.83 6.13 33.59
C THR A 493 -35.91 5.37 34.40
N PRO A 494 -36.86 4.62 33.77
CA PRO A 494 -36.67 3.15 33.66
C PRO A 494 -37.37 2.37 32.51
N SER A 495 -36.73 1.26 32.10
CA SER A 495 -37.29 -0.08 31.78
C SER A 495 -38.41 -0.36 30.72
N ARG A 496 -37.96 -0.81 29.53
CA ARG A 496 -38.20 -2.14 28.91
C ARG A 496 -39.61 -2.78 28.88
N MET A 497 -40.17 -2.92 27.66
CA MET A 497 -40.77 -4.18 27.13
C MET A 497 -40.51 -4.28 25.61
N ALA A 498 -40.62 -5.49 25.02
CA ALA A 498 -40.43 -5.77 23.59
C ALA A 498 -41.72 -6.34 22.96
N PRO A 499 -41.87 -6.38 21.62
CA PRO A 499 -41.60 -7.67 20.94
C PRO A 499 -41.13 -7.64 19.46
N LYS A 500 -40.40 -8.71 19.10
CA LYS A 500 -40.34 -9.41 17.78
C LYS A 500 -39.86 -8.68 16.51
N SER A 501 -38.99 -9.38 15.79
CA SER A 501 -38.60 -9.12 14.39
C SER A 501 -39.37 -10.00 13.39
N PRO A 502 -39.46 -9.61 12.11
CA PRO A 502 -39.83 -10.50 11.01
C PRO A 502 -38.59 -11.11 10.34
N ARG A 503 -38.71 -12.35 9.84
CA ARG A 503 -37.85 -12.90 8.78
C ARG A 503 -38.63 -12.91 7.45
N PRO A 504 -37.98 -12.73 6.29
CA PRO A 504 -38.62 -12.94 4.99
C PRO A 504 -38.89 -14.43 4.75
N GLY A 505 -39.98 -14.73 4.05
CA GLY A 505 -40.32 -16.08 3.59
C GLY A 505 -40.67 -16.07 2.10
N PRO A 506 -39.96 -16.84 1.25
CA PRO A 506 -40.28 -16.97 -0.17
C PRO A 506 -40.85 -18.35 -0.51
N MET A 507 -42.14 -18.44 -0.83
CA MET A 507 -42.72 -19.51 -1.67
C MET A 507 -44.20 -19.25 -1.96
N GLU A 508 -44.59 -19.24 -3.24
CA GLU A 508 -45.57 -20.23 -3.72
C GLU A 508 -45.53 -20.35 -5.25
N HIS A 509 -45.40 -21.58 -5.75
CA HIS A 509 -45.74 -21.94 -7.12
C HIS A 509 -47.01 -22.78 -7.09
N ASN A 510 -47.96 -22.46 -7.97
CA ASN A 510 -49.02 -23.38 -8.38
C ASN A 510 -48.95 -23.48 -9.91
N LYS A 511 -49.24 -24.59 -10.59
CA LYS A 511 -49.40 -26.04 -10.32
C LYS A 511 -50.25 -26.52 -11.50
N GLU A 512 -49.83 -27.53 -12.24
CA GLU A 512 -50.75 -28.52 -12.84
C GLU A 512 -49.98 -29.65 -13.54
N ASN A 513 -49.87 -30.83 -12.89
CA ASN A 513 -50.43 -32.10 -13.37
C ASN A 513 -49.95 -33.33 -12.56
N VAL A 514 -50.92 -34.12 -12.08
CA VAL A 514 -51.14 -35.57 -12.36
C VAL A 514 -49.90 -36.41 -12.76
N ALA A 515 -49.59 -37.58 -12.14
CA ALA A 515 -50.13 -38.22 -10.93
C ALA A 515 -49.25 -39.37 -10.37
N GLN A 516 -49.43 -39.63 -9.06
CA GLN A 516 -49.47 -40.92 -8.35
C GLN A 516 -48.36 -42.02 -8.42
N LEU A 517 -48.00 -42.45 -7.19
CA LEU A 517 -47.67 -43.80 -6.69
C LEU A 517 -46.21 -44.33 -6.67
N ASN A 518 -45.67 -44.34 -5.44
CA ASN A 518 -44.80 -45.35 -4.78
C ASN A 518 -43.34 -45.54 -5.29
N ARG A 519 -42.32 -45.24 -4.48
CA ARG A 519 -41.75 -46.02 -3.34
C ARG A 519 -41.07 -47.34 -3.79
N THR A 520 -39.84 -47.71 -3.40
CA THR A 520 -38.63 -47.08 -2.78
C THR A 520 -37.47 -48.09 -3.05
N VAL A 521 -36.15 -47.81 -3.14
CA VAL A 521 -35.14 -47.57 -2.07
C VAL A 521 -33.76 -47.33 -2.75
N LEU A 522 -32.99 -46.35 -2.24
CA LEU A 522 -31.51 -46.13 -2.30
C LEU A 522 -30.62 -46.94 -3.28
N SER A 523 -29.72 -46.27 -4.02
CA SER A 523 -28.30 -46.07 -3.63
C SER A 523 -27.38 -45.65 -4.81
N GLY A 524 -26.27 -44.96 -4.52
CA GLY A 524 -25.05 -44.92 -5.35
C GLY A 524 -24.94 -43.81 -6.42
N GLY A 525 -23.87 -43.00 -6.34
CA GLY A 525 -23.48 -42.00 -7.35
C GLY A 525 -22.29 -42.43 -8.21
N CYS A 526 -21.89 -41.58 -9.17
CA CYS A 526 -20.99 -41.95 -10.29
C CYS A 526 -19.52 -41.51 -10.15
N ILE A 527 -18.60 -42.36 -10.63
CA ILE A 527 -17.57 -42.17 -11.70
C ILE A 527 -17.40 -40.73 -12.24
N PRO A 528 -16.19 -40.20 -12.64
CA PRO A 528 -14.90 -40.85 -13.02
C PRO A 528 -13.69 -40.47 -12.13
N ALA A 529 -12.51 -41.14 -12.09
CA ALA A 529 -11.51 -41.63 -13.08
C ALA A 529 -10.41 -40.60 -13.49
N ALA A 530 -9.12 -40.99 -13.46
CA ALA A 530 -7.95 -40.15 -13.72
C ALA A 530 -6.69 -40.94 -14.20
N PRO A 531 -5.74 -40.32 -14.93
CA PRO A 531 -4.40 -40.86 -15.28
C PRO A 531 -3.35 -40.50 -14.18
N ALA A 532 -2.20 -41.18 -13.94
CA ALA A 532 -1.09 -41.60 -14.81
C ALA A 532 -0.34 -40.40 -15.47
N GLN A 533 1.00 -40.30 -15.58
CA GLN A 533 2.22 -41.06 -15.17
C GLN A 533 3.42 -40.07 -15.35
N SER A 534 4.67 -40.22 -14.86
CA SER A 534 5.38 -41.14 -13.93
C SER A 534 6.77 -40.55 -13.58
N THR A 535 7.44 -40.97 -12.50
CA THR A 535 8.82 -40.52 -12.13
C THR A 535 9.93 -41.40 -12.72
N CYS A 536 11.13 -40.83 -12.91
CA CYS A 536 12.34 -41.53 -13.37
C CYS A 536 13.58 -41.14 -12.56
N SER A 537 14.54 -42.06 -12.47
CA SER A 537 15.87 -41.93 -11.86
C SER A 537 16.76 -43.06 -12.42
N ILE A 538 18.07 -43.21 -12.14
CA ILE A 538 19.00 -42.59 -11.18
C ILE A 538 20.43 -42.67 -11.80
N ASN A 539 21.45 -42.02 -11.22
CA ASN A 539 22.77 -42.65 -10.98
C ASN A 539 23.80 -41.77 -10.24
N SER A 540 24.58 -42.43 -9.38
CA SER A 540 25.92 -42.00 -8.90
C SER A 540 26.98 -42.91 -9.59
N VAL A 541 28.28 -43.02 -9.29
CA VAL A 541 29.07 -43.01 -8.05
C VAL A 541 30.52 -42.52 -8.34
N ALA A 542 31.25 -42.15 -7.28
CA ALA A 542 32.53 -41.45 -7.25
C ALA A 542 33.82 -42.27 -7.58
N SER A 543 34.95 -41.53 -7.57
CA SER A 543 36.25 -41.89 -6.94
C SER A 543 37.47 -42.12 -7.85
N THR A 544 38.53 -41.32 -7.66
CA THR A 544 39.91 -41.77 -7.33
C THR A 544 40.83 -40.58 -6.99
N TYR A 545 42.10 -40.85 -6.62
CA TYR A 545 43.04 -39.97 -5.89
C TYR A 545 44.46 -40.17 -6.44
N SER A 546 45.24 -39.10 -6.72
CA SER A 546 46.72 -39.08 -6.54
C SER A 546 47.46 -37.77 -6.90
N GLU A 547 48.35 -37.38 -5.99
CA GLU A 547 49.76 -36.93 -6.20
C GLU A 547 50.17 -35.55 -6.78
N PHE A 548 51.44 -35.24 -6.50
CA PHE A 548 52.14 -33.96 -6.59
C PHE A 548 52.90 -33.76 -7.91
N ALA A 549 53.11 -32.50 -8.30
CA ALA A 549 54.31 -32.06 -9.01
C ALA A 549 54.73 -30.64 -8.60
N VAL A 550 56.02 -30.43 -8.38
CA VAL A 550 56.64 -29.12 -8.07
C VAL A 550 57.52 -28.72 -9.26
N ILE A 551 57.55 -27.43 -9.62
CA ILE A 551 58.74 -26.75 -10.17
C ILE A 551 58.54 -25.21 -10.14
N SER A 552 59.61 -24.49 -9.83
CA SER A 552 59.67 -23.03 -9.69
C SER A 552 60.25 -22.35 -10.94
N LEU A 553 59.90 -21.09 -11.20
CA LEU A 553 60.75 -20.05 -11.86
C LEU A 553 60.12 -18.67 -11.56
N PHE A 554 60.67 -17.82 -10.69
CA PHE A 554 61.69 -16.79 -10.97
C PHE A 554 61.33 -15.75 -12.05
N SER A 555 61.01 -14.50 -11.66
CA SER A 555 61.81 -13.29 -12.01
C SER A 555 61.20 -11.94 -11.56
N GLN A 556 61.89 -11.30 -10.60
CA GLN A 556 62.22 -9.87 -10.48
C GLN A 556 61.31 -8.72 -11.00
N ARG A 557 61.15 -7.72 -10.11
CA ARG A 557 61.25 -6.25 -10.34
C ARG A 557 60.30 -5.59 -11.36
N LEU A 558 59.39 -4.78 -10.82
CA LEU A 558 59.62 -3.32 -10.73
C LEU A 558 59.10 -2.78 -9.39
#